data_AF-A0A7J8HEE6-F1
#
_entry.id   AF-A0A7J8HEE6-F1
#
_cell.length_a   1.000
_cell.length_b   1.000
_cell.length_c   1.000
_cell.angle_alpha   90.00
_cell.angle_beta   90.00
_cell.angle_gamma   90.00
#
_symmetry.space_group_name_H-M   'P 1'
#
loop_
_entity.id
_entity.type
_entity.pdbx_description
1 polymer ?
#
loop_
_entity_poly.entity_id
_entity_poly.type
_entity_poly.pdbx_seq_one_letter_code
_entity_poly.pdbx_strand_id
1 'polypeptide(L)'
;MAARSMGCGVQRLLSILHGHTGPRGWLPSRVSPRRRGASRLPGSTPAAVDPAQPASYPTLSVLASRQPAAFWGPLARDTLVWDTLYHTVWDCDFRSGKIGWFLGGQLNVSGNCWRPHAAWPTH
;
A
#
# COMPACT_ATOMS: atom_id res chain seq x y z
N MET A 1 13.07 5.74 32.37
CA MET A 1 13.04 4.84 31.19
C MET A 1 11.99 3.78 31.41
N ALA A 2 10.89 3.81 30.64
CA ALA A 2 9.95 2.68 30.55
C ALA A 2 9.12 2.84 29.28
N ALA A 3 9.57 2.17 28.22
CA ALA A 3 8.81 1.95 27.00
C ALA A 3 7.82 0.81 27.23
N ARG A 4 6.54 0.99 26.88
CA ARG A 4 5.55 -0.10 26.76
C ARG A 4 4.63 0.27 25.59
N SER A 5 4.97 -0.18 24.39
CA SER A 5 4.43 -1.40 23.75
C SER A 5 3.01 -1.20 23.22
N MET A 6 2.92 -0.86 21.94
CA MET A 6 1.71 -0.87 21.12
C MET A 6 1.37 -2.31 20.76
N GLY A 7 0.16 -2.77 21.09
CA GLY A 7 -0.33 -4.11 20.79
C GLY A 7 -1.38 -4.09 19.68
N CYS A 8 -1.12 -4.87 18.64
CA CYS A 8 -1.85 -5.00 17.38
C CYS A 8 -3.32 -5.42 17.55
N GLY A 9 -4.25 -4.60 17.04
CA GLY A 9 -5.70 -4.84 17.10
C GLY A 9 -6.35 -5.13 15.74
N VAL A 10 -5.65 -5.78 14.80
CA VAL A 10 -6.22 -6.10 13.47
C VAL A 10 -5.86 -7.54 13.10
N GLN A 11 -6.50 -8.53 13.71
CA GLN A 11 -6.35 -9.93 13.33
C GLN A 11 -7.62 -10.74 13.63
N ARG A 12 -8.80 -10.24 13.23
CA ARG A 12 -10.06 -10.98 13.49
C ARG A 12 -11.20 -10.75 12.48
N LEU A 13 -10.89 -10.51 11.21
CA LEU A 13 -11.93 -10.25 10.20
C LEU A 13 -11.71 -10.90 8.83
N LEU A 14 -11.02 -12.04 8.75
CA LEU A 14 -10.85 -12.81 7.49
C LEU A 14 -11.05 -14.32 7.68
N SER A 15 -12.19 -14.74 8.25
CA SER A 15 -12.48 -16.18 8.41
C SER A 15 -13.93 -16.59 8.13
N ILE A 16 -14.75 -15.77 7.45
CA ILE A 16 -16.19 -16.02 7.29
C ILE A 16 -16.62 -16.46 5.87
N LEU A 17 -15.68 -16.71 4.94
CA LEU A 17 -16.05 -17.16 3.58
C LEU A 17 -15.31 -18.42 3.14
N HIS A 18 -15.39 -19.49 3.93
CA HIS A 18 -15.03 -20.84 3.45
C HIS A 18 -16.00 -21.88 4.04
N GLY A 19 -17.06 -22.18 3.29
CA GLY A 19 -17.88 -23.36 3.52
C GLY A 19 -19.22 -23.31 2.80
N HIS A 20 -19.35 -24.00 1.66
CA HIS A 20 -20.26 -25.13 1.53
C HIS A 20 -20.12 -25.81 0.15
N THR A 21 -20.05 -27.13 0.25
CA THR A 21 -19.86 -28.23 -0.70
C THR A 21 -21.02 -28.49 -1.67
N GLY A 22 -20.74 -29.05 -2.86
CA GLY A 22 -21.73 -29.81 -3.65
C GLY A 22 -21.29 -30.15 -5.10
N PRO A 23 -21.29 -31.43 -5.52
CA PRO A 23 -20.62 -31.89 -6.76
C PRO A 23 -21.54 -31.99 -7.97
N ARG A 24 -21.02 -31.71 -9.18
CA ARG A 24 -21.57 -32.21 -10.44
C ARG A 24 -20.44 -32.69 -11.34
N GLY A 25 -20.34 -34.01 -11.47
CA GLY A 25 -19.38 -34.68 -12.32
C GLY A 25 -19.68 -34.42 -13.79
N TRP A 26 -18.65 -34.02 -14.52
CA TRP A 26 -18.52 -34.20 -15.96
C TRP A 26 -17.19 -34.93 -16.18
N LEU A 27 -17.25 -36.14 -16.72
CA LEU A 27 -16.07 -36.94 -17.07
C LEU A 27 -15.24 -36.20 -18.12
N PRO A 28 -13.93 -36.02 -17.94
CA PRO A 28 -13.07 -35.61 -19.03
C PRO A 28 -12.60 -36.83 -19.81
N SER A 29 -12.85 -36.81 -21.12
CA SER A 29 -12.23 -37.69 -22.10
C SER A 29 -10.70 -37.67 -21.95
N ARG A 30 -10.11 -38.86 -21.82
CA ARG A 30 -8.66 -39.07 -21.82
C ARG A 30 -8.06 -38.49 -23.09
N VAL A 31 -7.22 -37.47 -22.94
CA VAL A 31 -6.14 -37.21 -23.89
C VAL A 31 -4.83 -37.16 -23.11
N SER A 32 -3.95 -38.11 -23.42
CA SER A 32 -2.62 -38.21 -22.81
C SER A 32 -1.69 -37.18 -23.47
N PRO A 33 -1.03 -36.26 -22.73
CA PRO A 33 0.17 -35.62 -23.23
C PRO A 33 1.38 -36.47 -22.86
N ARG A 34 2.20 -36.73 -23.87
CA ARG A 34 3.50 -37.40 -23.77
C ARG A 34 4.37 -36.76 -22.68
N ARG A 35 5.01 -37.64 -21.92
CA ARG A 35 6.09 -37.34 -20.99
C ARG A 35 7.31 -36.80 -21.76
N ARG A 36 8.02 -35.89 -21.09
CA ARG A 36 9.51 -35.73 -21.05
C ARG A 36 10.10 -34.58 -21.86
N GLY A 37 10.67 -33.64 -21.12
CA GLY A 37 11.55 -32.58 -21.63
C GLY A 37 11.92 -31.57 -20.54
N ALA A 38 12.42 -32.05 -19.39
CA ALA A 38 12.94 -31.16 -18.35
C ALA A 38 14.36 -30.72 -18.72
N SER A 39 14.47 -29.61 -19.45
CA SER A 39 15.74 -28.91 -19.61
C SER A 39 15.94 -28.00 -18.38
N ARG A 40 16.65 -28.51 -17.38
CA ARG A 40 17.17 -27.69 -16.29
C ARG A 40 18.22 -26.75 -16.87
N LEU A 41 17.95 -25.44 -16.89
CA LEU A 41 19.00 -24.43 -17.04
C LEU A 41 19.64 -24.18 -15.67
N PRO A 42 20.95 -24.41 -15.49
CA PRO A 42 21.67 -23.98 -14.29
C PRO A 42 22.14 -22.55 -14.48
N GLY A 43 21.68 -21.64 -13.63
CA GLY A 43 22.17 -20.26 -13.64
C GLY A 43 21.25 -19.24 -12.98
N SER A 44 20.59 -19.57 -11.88
CA SER A 44 19.99 -18.55 -11.02
C SER A 44 21.09 -17.90 -10.21
N THR A 45 21.79 -16.93 -10.81
CA THR A 45 22.44 -15.89 -10.00
C THR A 45 21.31 -15.18 -9.23
N PRO A 46 21.41 -14.95 -7.91
CA PRO A 46 20.45 -14.10 -7.25
C PRO A 46 20.56 -12.73 -7.90
N ALA A 47 19.48 -12.28 -8.54
CA ALA A 47 19.41 -10.99 -9.19
C ALA A 47 19.96 -9.94 -8.21
N ALA A 48 21.02 -9.27 -8.62
CA ALA A 48 21.55 -8.13 -7.90
C ALA A 48 20.38 -7.17 -7.63
N VAL A 49 20.22 -6.75 -6.38
CA VAL A 49 19.17 -5.82 -5.97
C VAL A 49 19.40 -4.52 -6.73
N ASP A 50 18.50 -4.23 -7.66
CA ASP A 50 18.46 -2.98 -8.40
C ASP A 50 18.21 -1.83 -7.40
N PRO A 51 19.09 -0.81 -7.31
CA PRO A 51 18.90 0.34 -6.42
C PRO A 51 17.64 1.15 -6.75
N ALA A 52 16.96 0.88 -7.87
CA ALA A 52 15.69 1.47 -8.24
C ALA A 52 14.45 0.75 -7.67
N GLN A 53 14.60 -0.32 -6.89
CA GLN A 53 13.44 -0.98 -6.30
C GLN A 53 12.82 -0.08 -5.22
N PRO A 54 11.56 0.37 -5.38
CA PRO A 54 10.89 1.13 -4.34
C PRO A 54 10.87 0.29 -3.05
N ALA A 55 10.96 0.97 -1.91
CA ALA A 55 10.91 0.30 -0.62
C ALA A 55 9.69 -0.64 -0.55
N SER A 56 9.89 -1.82 0.02
CA SER A 56 8.81 -2.81 0.12
C SER A 56 7.63 -2.25 0.91
N TYR A 57 6.42 -2.72 0.59
CA TYR A 57 5.20 -2.29 1.29
C TYR A 57 5.30 -2.33 2.83
N PRO A 58 5.83 -3.40 3.47
CA PRO A 58 5.99 -3.43 4.93
C PRO A 58 6.88 -2.28 5.46
N THR A 59 7.93 -1.94 4.72
CA THR A 59 8.85 -0.85 5.06
C THR A 59 8.12 0.49 5.03
N LEU A 60 7.40 0.75 3.94
CA LEU A 60 6.61 1.99 3.78
C LEU A 60 5.51 2.11 4.84
N SER A 61 4.84 1.00 5.18
CA SER A 61 3.81 1.00 6.22
C SER A 61 4.36 1.36 7.60
N VAL A 62 5.54 0.82 7.96
CA VAL A 62 6.23 1.19 9.21
C VAL A 62 6.62 2.66 9.21
N LEU A 63 7.15 3.16 8.10
CA LEU A 63 7.53 4.57 7.97
C LEU A 63 6.34 5.51 8.09
N ALA A 64 5.26 5.24 7.34
CA ALA A 64 4.01 6.00 7.37
C ALA A 64 3.39 6.07 8.78
N SER A 65 3.57 5.02 9.58
CA SER A 65 3.02 4.94 10.94
C SER A 65 3.93 5.60 11.98
N ARG A 66 5.26 5.44 11.87
CA ARG A 66 6.22 5.96 12.86
C ARG A 66 6.59 7.42 12.63
N GLN A 67 6.57 7.87 11.38
CA GLN A 67 6.97 9.21 10.97
C GLN A 67 5.93 9.83 10.02
N PRO A 68 4.67 10.00 10.48
CA PRO A 68 3.56 10.38 9.61
C PRO A 68 3.79 11.71 8.90
N ALA A 69 4.32 12.73 9.59
CA ALA A 69 4.56 14.04 8.98
C ALA A 69 5.63 13.99 7.87
N ALA A 70 6.71 13.23 8.08
CA ALA A 70 7.79 13.09 7.12
C ALA A 70 7.38 12.24 5.90
N PHE A 71 6.51 11.25 6.10
CA PHE A 71 6.02 10.40 5.03
C PHE A 71 4.92 11.09 4.20
N TRP A 72 3.87 11.57 4.86
CA TRP A 72 2.68 12.09 4.18
C TRP A 72 2.84 13.54 3.70
N GLY A 73 3.73 14.33 4.31
CA GLY A 73 3.93 15.73 3.93
C GLY A 73 4.36 15.89 2.47
N PRO A 74 5.56 15.43 2.08
CA PRO A 74 6.02 15.52 0.70
C PRO A 74 5.01 14.93 -0.29
N LEU A 75 4.49 13.73 0.02
CA LEU A 75 3.49 13.08 -0.83
C LEU A 75 2.25 13.97 -1.05
N ALA A 76 1.69 14.58 0.00
CA ALA A 76 0.52 15.46 -0.15
C ALA A 76 0.84 16.75 -0.90
N ARG A 77 2.06 17.26 -0.81
CA ARG A 77 2.51 18.45 -1.56
C ARG A 77 2.66 18.14 -3.04
N ASP A 78 3.14 16.95 -3.37
CA ASP A 78 3.43 16.54 -4.74
C ASP A 78 2.18 15.98 -5.46
N THR A 79 1.22 15.44 -4.70
CA THR A 79 0.05 14.74 -5.26
C THR A 79 -1.25 15.52 -5.28
N LEU A 80 -1.37 16.53 -4.42
CA LEU A 80 -2.58 17.35 -4.34
C LEU A 80 -2.24 18.78 -4.73
N VAL A 81 -3.22 19.47 -5.31
CA VAL A 81 -3.11 20.88 -5.62
C VAL A 81 -3.79 21.69 -4.54
N TRP A 82 -2.97 22.51 -3.89
CA TRP A 82 -3.36 23.35 -2.78
C TRP A 82 -3.56 24.78 -3.26
N ASP A 83 -4.68 25.38 -2.88
CA ASP A 83 -4.88 26.82 -3.01
C ASP A 83 -4.08 27.57 -1.93
N THR A 84 -4.00 26.97 -0.74
CA THR A 84 -3.09 27.38 0.34
C THR A 84 -2.44 26.14 0.92
N LEU A 85 -1.10 26.12 0.93
CA LEU A 85 -0.37 24.98 1.47
C LEU A 85 -0.56 24.90 3.00
N TYR A 86 -0.72 23.69 3.51
CA TYR A 86 -0.74 23.44 4.94
C TYR A 86 0.60 23.83 5.61
N HIS A 87 0.56 24.12 6.90
CA HIS A 87 1.76 24.35 7.71
C HIS A 87 2.01 23.22 8.72
N THR A 88 0.98 22.41 9.03
CA THR A 88 1.10 21.25 9.93
C THR A 88 0.54 20.00 9.25
N VAL A 89 1.36 18.97 9.04
CA VAL A 89 0.92 17.74 8.37
C VAL A 89 0.03 16.89 9.26
N TRP A 90 0.38 16.76 10.55
CA TRP A 90 -0.24 15.81 11.47
C TRP A 90 -0.27 16.38 12.89
N ASP A 91 -1.46 16.39 13.50
CA ASP A 91 -1.70 16.80 14.88
C ASP A 91 -2.85 15.95 15.45
N CYS A 92 -2.50 14.75 15.91
CA CYS A 92 -3.48 13.78 16.40
C CYS A 92 -3.19 13.35 17.85
N ASP A 93 -4.25 13.32 18.65
CA ASP A 93 -4.31 12.62 19.93
C ASP A 93 -5.51 11.65 19.92
N PHE A 94 -5.20 10.36 19.79
CA PHE A 94 -6.21 9.31 19.76
C PHE A 94 -6.92 9.12 21.11
N ARG A 95 -6.30 9.51 22.22
CA ARG A 95 -6.94 9.39 23.56
C ARG A 95 -8.07 10.40 23.71
N SER A 96 -7.86 11.61 23.19
CA SER A 96 -8.86 12.67 23.21
C SER A 96 -9.77 12.67 21.97
N GLY A 97 -9.51 11.82 20.98
CA GLY A 97 -10.22 11.82 19.70
C GLY A 97 -9.89 13.03 18.80
N LYS A 98 -8.82 13.76 19.08
CA LYS A 98 -8.36 14.88 18.25
C LYS A 98 -7.65 14.30 17.03
N ILE A 99 -8.18 14.51 15.83
CA ILE A 99 -7.56 14.04 14.57
C ILE A 99 -7.44 15.22 13.61
N GLY A 100 -6.22 15.71 13.40
CA GLY A 100 -5.92 16.80 12.49
C GLY A 100 -4.86 16.41 11.46
N TRP A 101 -5.18 16.61 10.18
CA TRP A 101 -4.26 16.43 9.06
C TRP A 101 -4.23 17.69 8.19
N PHE A 102 -3.04 18.06 7.74
CA PHE A 102 -2.80 19.18 6.82
C PHE A 102 -3.44 20.51 7.28
N LEU A 103 -3.25 20.87 8.56
CA LEU A 103 -3.83 22.08 9.14
C LEU A 103 -3.34 23.35 8.44
N GLY A 104 -4.28 24.28 8.24
CA GLY A 104 -4.09 25.50 7.47
C GLY A 104 -4.13 25.30 5.95
N GLY A 105 -4.20 24.05 5.47
CA GLY A 105 -4.32 23.75 4.06
C GLY A 105 -5.72 24.04 3.53
N GLN A 106 -5.79 24.62 2.34
CA GLN A 106 -7.03 24.82 1.59
C GLN A 106 -6.85 24.25 0.18
N LEU A 107 -7.85 23.51 -0.28
CA LEU A 107 -7.88 22.94 -1.62
C LEU A 107 -9.33 22.80 -2.10
N ASN A 108 -9.49 22.67 -3.42
CA ASN A 108 -10.75 22.34 -4.05
C ASN A 108 -10.77 20.87 -4.48
N VAL A 109 -11.64 20.06 -3.87
CA VAL A 109 -11.76 18.62 -4.15
C VAL A 109 -12.11 18.36 -5.61
N SER A 110 -13.12 19.04 -6.16
CA SER A 110 -13.52 18.87 -7.56
C SER A 110 -12.39 19.27 -8.52
N GLY A 111 -11.68 20.36 -8.20
CA GLY A 111 -10.51 20.82 -8.95
C GLY A 111 -9.34 19.82 -8.90
N ASN A 112 -9.23 19.03 -7.85
CA ASN A 112 -8.22 17.97 -7.73
C ASN A 112 -8.61 16.69 -8.48
N CYS A 113 -9.91 16.36 -8.54
CA CYS A 113 -10.43 15.17 -9.23
C CYS A 113 -10.49 15.31 -10.76
N TRP A 114 -10.67 16.52 -11.28
CA TRP A 114 -10.71 16.79 -12.72
C TRP A 114 -9.31 16.94 -13.36
N ARG A 115 -8.23 16.94 -12.56
CA ARG A 115 -6.87 17.20 -13.05
C ARG A 115 -6.49 16.27 -14.21
N PRO A 116 -6.11 16.81 -15.38
CA PRO A 116 -5.52 16.01 -16.44
C PRO A 116 -4.23 15.35 -15.94
N HIS A 117 -3.98 14.10 -16.35
CA HIS A 117 -2.76 13.38 -15.99
C HIS A 117 -1.46 14.07 -16.47
N ALA A 118 -1.56 14.92 -17.49
CA ALA A 118 -0.43 15.73 -17.98
C ALA A 118 -0.08 16.94 -17.08
N ALA A 119 -0.92 17.28 -16.10
CA ALA A 119 -0.67 18.39 -15.17
C ALA A 119 0.10 17.97 -13.90
N TRP A 120 0.52 16.70 -13.81
CA TRP A 120 1.45 16.25 -12.80
C TRP A 120 2.85 16.80 -13.13
N PRO A 121 3.60 17.35 -12.16
CA PRO A 121 4.99 17.70 -12.38
C PRO A 121 5.77 16.43 -12.80
N THR A 122 6.26 16.41 -14.03
CA THR A 122 7.30 15.46 -14.44
C THR A 122 8.56 15.78 -13.64
N HIS A 123 8.95 14.86 -12.77
CA HIS A 123 10.29 14.81 -12.19
C HIS A 123 11.34 14.49 -13.25
#